data_AF-A0A5C8T696-F1
#
_entry.id   AF-A0A5C8T696-F1
#
_cell.length_a   1.000
_cell.length_b   1.000
_cell.length_c   1.000
_cell.angle_alpha   90.00
_cell.angle_beta   90.00
_cell.angle_gamma   90.00
#
_symmetry.space_group_name_H-M   'P 1'
#
loop_
_entity.id
_entity.type
_entity.pdbx_description
1 polymer ?
#
loop_
_entity_poly.entity_id
_entity_poly.type
_entity_poly.pdbx_seq_one_letter_code
_entity_poly.pdbx_strand_id
1 'polypeptide(L)' 'MSDPEPDAIFRQRLLRVVAEKDRRFALVAAGIYLDQLARKYGLFRTGVPLKGIETGRTQA' A
#
# COMPACT_ATOMS: atom_id res chain seq x y z
N MET A 1 11.10 13.25 -10.39
CA MET A 1 10.11 12.26 -9.92
C MET A 1 10.63 11.77 -8.59
N SER A 2 9.86 11.91 -7.50
CA SER A 2 10.30 11.42 -6.19
C SER A 2 10.40 9.90 -6.23
N ASP A 3 11.48 9.35 -5.66
CA ASP A 3 11.62 7.90 -5.51
C ASP A 3 10.41 7.32 -4.76
N PRO A 4 9.89 6.16 -5.19
CA PRO A 4 8.77 5.51 -4.52
C PRO A 4 9.12 5.19 -3.06
N GLU A 5 8.14 5.32 -2.16
CA GLU A 5 8.32 5.00 -0.73
C GLU A 5 8.94 3.60 -0.55
N PRO A 6 10.07 3.48 0.16
CA PRO A 6 10.71 2.19 0.38
C PRO A 6 9.81 1.23 1.16
N ASP A 7 9.87 -0.05 0.83
CA ASP A 7 9.11 -1.12 1.50
C ASP A 7 9.26 -1.08 3.01
N ALA A 8 10.45 -0.79 3.53
CA ALA A 8 10.72 -0.75 4.96
C ALA A 8 9.87 0.30 5.68
N ILE A 9 9.76 1.50 5.11
CA ILE A 9 8.97 2.60 5.67
C ILE A 9 7.47 2.30 5.54
N PHE A 10 7.06 1.86 4.35
CA PHE A 10 5.66 1.53 4.10
C PHE A 10 5.17 0.38 4.98
N ARG A 11 5.99 -0.65 5.18
CA ARG A 11 5.70 -1.78 6.06
C ARG A 11 5.50 -1.35 7.50
N GLN A 12 6.33 -0.44 8.03
CA GLN A 12 6.15 0.07 9.38
C GLN A 12 4.78 0.73 9.59
N ARG A 13 4.29 1.46 8.58
CA ARG A 13 2.95 2.04 8.60
C ARG A 13 1.86 0.98 8.52
N LEU A 14 1.99 0.02 7.60
CA LEU A 14 1.04 -1.07 7.42
C LEU A 14 0.91 -1.94 8.70
N LEU A 15 2.02 -2.22 9.37
CA LEU A 15 2.02 -3.02 10.61
C LEU A 15 1.25 -2.40 11.77
N ARG A 16 0.94 -1.09 11.72
CA ARG A 16 0.13 -0.40 12.74
C ARG A 16 -1.38 -0.62 12.57
N VAL A 17 -1.82 -1.01 11.38
CA VAL A 17 -3.25 -1.15 11.05
C VAL A 17 -3.64 -2.58 10.67
N VAL A 18 -2.67 -3.39 10.24
CA VAL A 18 -2.92 -4.75 9.77
C VAL A 18 -3.42 -5.64 10.92
N ALA A 19 -4.44 -6.45 10.65
CA ALA A 19 -4.90 -7.44 11.61
C ALA A 19 -3.82 -8.50 11.87
N GLU A 20 -3.83 -9.11 13.06
CA GLU A 20 -2.79 -10.07 13.46
C GLU A 20 -2.62 -11.23 12.47
N LYS A 21 -3.73 -11.74 11.91
CA LYS A 21 -3.73 -12.80 10.88
C LYS A 21 -2.92 -12.47 9.63
N ASP A 22 -2.86 -11.18 9.28
CA ASP A 22 -2.20 -10.67 8.08
C ASP A 22 -0.79 -10.12 8.41
N ARG A 23 -0.43 -10.02 9.70
CA ARG A 23 0.84 -9.43 10.18
C ARG A 23 2.06 -10.23 9.69
N ARG A 24 1.98 -11.56 9.70
CA ARG A 24 3.07 -12.41 9.19
C ARG A 24 3.32 -12.16 7.71
N PHE A 25 2.24 -12.00 6.93
CA PHE A 25 2.35 -11.69 5.51
C PHE A 25 2.93 -10.29 5.29
N ALA A 26 2.50 -9.28 6.06
CA ALA A 26 3.05 -7.92 6.00
C ALA A 26 4.56 -7.86 6.27
N LEU A 27 5.08 -8.74 7.13
CA LEU A 27 6.51 -8.80 7.47
C LEU A 27 7.37 -9.32 6.31
N VAL A 28 6.87 -10.30 5.56
CA VAL A 28 7.63 -10.99 4.51
C VAL A 28 7.34 -10.45 3.10
N ALA A 29 6.19 -9.82 2.89
CA ALA A 29 5.81 -9.28 1.60
C ALA A 29 6.70 -8.09 1.19
N ALA A 30 6.92 -7.97 -0.12
CA ALA A 30 7.70 -6.91 -0.75
C ALA A 30 7.03 -6.45 -2.04
N GLY A 31 7.35 -5.22 -2.46
CA GLY A 31 6.85 -4.59 -3.68
C GLY A 31 5.33 -4.68 -3.82
N ILE A 32 4.89 -5.25 -4.93
CA ILE A 32 3.47 -5.37 -5.31
C ILE A 32 2.67 -6.20 -4.30
N TYR A 33 3.25 -7.23 -3.67
CA TYR A 33 2.54 -8.04 -2.69
C TYR A 33 2.24 -7.25 -1.41
N LEU A 34 3.19 -6.41 -0.99
CA LEU A 34 3.01 -5.51 0.13
C LEU A 34 1.93 -4.46 -0.19
N ASP A 35 1.90 -3.98 -1.43
CA ASP A 35 0.89 -3.01 -1.89
C ASP A 35 -0.51 -3.61 -1.99
N GLN A 36 -0.63 -4.84 -2.48
CA GLN A 36 -1.91 -5.57 -2.51
C GLN A 36 -2.46 -5.78 -1.11
N LEU A 37 -1.60 -6.15 -0.15
CA LEU A 37 -2.00 -6.25 1.25
C LEU A 37 -2.46 -4.89 1.76
N ALA A 38 -1.68 -3.84 1.52
CA ALA A 38 -2.00 -2.49 2.00
C ALA A 38 -3.32 -1.95 1.41
N ARG A 39 -3.64 -2.25 0.15
CA ARG A 39 -4.91 -1.89 -0.49
C ARG A 39 -6.12 -2.45 0.24
N LYS A 40 -6.03 -3.67 0.79
CA LYS A 40 -7.09 -4.27 1.64
C LYS A 40 -7.39 -3.42 2.88
N TYR A 41 -6.40 -2.66 3.35
CA TYR A 41 -6.46 -1.76 4.51
C TYR A 41 -6.55 -0.28 4.10
N GLY A 42 -6.76 0.04 2.82
CA GLY A 42 -6.86 1.43 2.33
C GLY A 42 -5.56 2.23 2.40
N LEU A 43 -4.40 1.55 2.51
CA LEU A 43 -3.08 2.18 2.55
C LEU A 43 -2.39 2.12 1.18
N PHE A 44 -1.73 3.21 0.82
CA PHE A 44 -1.02 3.37 -0.46
C PHE A 44 0.36 3.97 -0.24
N ARG A 45 1.30 3.60 -1.11
CA ARG A 45 2.63 4.21 -1.11
C ARG A 45 2.58 5.66 -1.53
N THR A 46 3.39 6.45 -0.87
CA THR A 46 3.67 7.82 -1.30
C THR A 46 4.70 7.83 -2.44
N GLY A 47 4.63 8.83 -3.32
CA GLY A 47 5.55 8.96 -4.47
C GLY A 47 5.28 8.02 -5.65
N VAL A 48 4.32 7.11 -5.56
CA VAL A 48 3.88 6.27 -6.67
C VAL A 48 2.64 6.91 -7.30
N PRO A 49 2.61 7.22 -8.62
CA PRO A 49 1.37 7.62 -9.27
C PRO A 49 0.34 6.51 -9.07
N LEU A 50 -0.84 6.87 -8.57
CA LEU A 50 -1.96 5.96 -8.34
C LEU A 50 -2.55 5.50 -9.69
N LYS A 51 -1.78 4.75 -10.48
CA LYS A 51 -2.29 4.09 -11.69
C LYS A 51 -3.33 3.06 -11.27
N GLY A 52 -4.60 3.39 -11.52
CA GLY A 52 -5.74 2.52 -11.23
C GLY A 52 -6.89 3.12 -10.42
N ILE A 53 -6.86 4.42 -10.08
CA ILE A 53 -8.03 5.13 -9.49
C ILE A 53 -8.63 6.12 -10.50
N GLU A 54 -8.64 5.77 -11.80
CA GLU A 54 -9.12 6.65 -12.87
C GLU A 54 -10.46 6.23 -13.51
N THR A 55 -11.33 5.47 -12.83
CA THR A 55 -12.73 5.38 -13.29
C THR A 55 -13.65 5.04 -12.13
N GLY A 56 -14.36 6.07 -11.66
CA GLY A 56 -15.50 5.92 -10.78
C GLY A 56 -15.74 7.17 -9.94
N ARG A 57 -16.51 8.13 -10.49
CA ARG A 57 -16.98 9.41 -9.93
C ARG A 57 -16.01 10.59 -10.14
N THR A 58 -16.34 11.70 -10.79
CA THR A 58 -17.58 12.22 -11.39
C THR A 58 -17.13 13.31 -12.37
N GLN A 59 -17.53 13.24 -13.65
CA GLN A 59 -17.67 14.44 -14.48
C GLN A 59 -19.11 14.93 -14.35
N ALA A 60 -19.23 16.26 -14.39
CA ALA A 60 -20.39 17.12 -14.16
C ALA A 60 -21.74 16.63 -14.69
#